data_AF-I3R676-F1
#
_entry.id   AF-I3R676-F1
#
_cell.length_a   1.000
_cell.length_b   1.000
_cell.length_c   1.000
_cell.angle_alpha   90.00
_cell.angle_beta   90.00
_cell.angle_gamma   90.00
#
_symmetry.space_group_name_H-M   'P 1'
#
loop_
_entity.id
_entity.type
_entity.pdbx_description
1 polymer ?
#
loop_
_entity_poly.entity_id
_entity_poly.type
_entity_poly.pdbx_seq_one_letter_code
_entity_poly.pdbx_strand_id
1 'polypeptide(L)'
;METHGTISPESLADAETAFDRVGPTAQVVVRETAKAMDFDRDEYRDRVTGEVVETVRNALFAESLAVRVGSRAEFDDWRSDHPDYEVVELGNPDVERVAWHAIPFAETVIATTFQNEREAAVSTLRRNAFGRVYRDAILEGGDEDNDDTGDGEEHEGDTGSDEDNRDDTDGDEDNRDDTDGDEDNRDDTDGDGGDQ
;
A
#
# COMPACT_ATOMS: atom_id res chain seq x y z
N MET A 1 -22.33 -11.96 -18.49
CA MET A 1 -21.34 -11.28 -17.63
C MET A 1 -20.07 -10.90 -18.39
N GLU A 2 -19.54 -9.71 -18.12
CA GLU A 2 -18.22 -9.19 -18.56
C GLU A 2 -17.39 -8.80 -17.33
N THR A 3 -16.05 -8.82 -17.42
CA THR A 3 -15.15 -8.34 -16.37
C THR A 3 -14.22 -7.25 -16.89
N HIS A 4 -14.12 -6.13 -16.18
CA HIS A 4 -13.22 -5.02 -16.47
C HIS A 4 -12.14 -4.89 -15.40
N GLY A 5 -10.89 -4.61 -15.78
CA GLY A 5 -9.78 -4.59 -14.82
C GLY A 5 -9.26 -5.99 -14.49
N THR A 6 -8.22 -6.06 -13.67
CA THR A 6 -7.45 -7.29 -13.46
C THR A 6 -7.14 -7.58 -12.01
N ILE A 7 -7.29 -6.61 -11.11
CA ILE A 7 -6.92 -6.75 -9.70
C ILE A 7 -8.16 -7.16 -8.88
N SER A 8 -8.13 -8.38 -8.34
CA SER A 8 -9.13 -8.90 -7.41
C SER A 8 -8.39 -9.59 -6.26
N PRO A 9 -7.84 -8.82 -5.31
CA PRO A 9 -7.05 -9.36 -4.21
C PRO A 9 -7.90 -10.29 -3.35
N GLU A 10 -7.37 -11.46 -2.98
CA GLU A 10 -8.06 -12.40 -2.10
C GLU A 10 -7.75 -12.10 -0.63
N SER A 11 -6.54 -11.60 -0.34
CA SER A 11 -6.08 -11.20 0.99
C SER A 11 -5.70 -9.71 1.07
N LEU A 12 -5.55 -9.17 2.28
CA LEU A 12 -4.99 -7.83 2.51
C LEU A 12 -3.57 -7.72 1.96
N ALA A 13 -2.72 -8.72 2.21
CA ALA A 13 -1.34 -8.75 1.69
C ALA A 13 -1.29 -8.72 0.15
N ASP A 14 -2.24 -9.38 -0.54
CA ASP A 14 -2.34 -9.30 -2.00
C ASP A 14 -2.74 -7.88 -2.45
N ALA A 15 -3.60 -7.21 -1.68
CA ALA A 15 -4.04 -5.86 -1.95
C ALA A 15 -2.90 -4.86 -1.78
N GLU A 16 -2.13 -4.96 -0.69
CA GLU A 16 -0.91 -4.18 -0.45
C GLU A 16 0.11 -4.40 -1.57
N THR A 17 0.39 -5.67 -1.90
CA THR A 17 1.32 -6.01 -3.00
C THR A 17 0.85 -5.43 -4.33
N ALA A 18 -0.45 -5.48 -4.63
CA ALA A 18 -1.01 -4.86 -5.81
C ALA A 18 -0.91 -3.32 -5.78
N PHE A 19 -1.13 -2.71 -4.62
CA PHE A 19 -1.03 -1.28 -4.40
C PHE A 19 0.42 -0.77 -4.51
N ASP A 20 1.41 -1.52 -4.02
CA ASP A 20 2.84 -1.22 -4.17
C ASP A 20 3.31 -1.25 -5.61
N ARG A 21 2.83 -2.23 -6.38
CA ARG A 21 3.19 -2.36 -7.81
C ARG A 21 2.78 -1.16 -8.66
N VAL A 22 1.74 -0.40 -8.29
CA VAL A 22 1.31 0.78 -9.04
C VAL A 22 2.07 2.06 -8.67
N GLY A 23 2.82 2.07 -7.57
CA GLY A 23 3.57 3.24 -7.09
C GLY A 23 4.58 3.80 -8.12
N PRO A 24 5.47 2.97 -8.69
CA PRO A 24 6.41 3.43 -9.71
C PRO A 24 5.72 4.00 -10.96
N THR A 25 4.61 3.39 -11.38
CA THR A 25 3.82 3.90 -12.52
C THR A 25 3.21 5.27 -12.21
N ALA A 26 2.69 5.47 -10.99
CA ALA A 26 2.15 6.77 -10.57
C ALA A 26 3.21 7.88 -10.64
N GLN A 27 4.43 7.61 -10.16
CA GLN A 27 5.53 8.57 -10.24
C GLN A 27 5.87 8.97 -11.69
N VAL A 28 5.90 7.99 -12.60
CA VAL A 28 6.15 8.24 -14.02
C VAL A 28 5.04 9.08 -14.64
N VAL A 29 3.78 8.74 -14.36
CA VAL A 29 2.62 9.50 -14.88
C VAL A 29 2.67 10.97 -14.43
N VAL A 30 2.93 11.21 -13.15
CA VAL A 30 3.02 12.58 -12.61
C VAL A 30 4.20 13.34 -13.23
N ARG A 31 5.36 12.69 -13.35
CA ARG A 31 6.56 13.29 -13.96
C ARG A 31 6.32 13.70 -15.41
N GLU A 32 5.79 12.79 -16.23
CA GLU A 32 5.55 13.09 -17.64
C GLU A 32 4.43 14.12 -17.82
N THR A 33 3.43 14.14 -16.94
CA THR A 33 2.39 15.18 -16.95
C THR A 33 2.97 16.56 -16.64
N ALA A 34 3.78 16.69 -15.58
CA ALA A 34 4.43 17.95 -15.21
C ALA A 34 5.39 18.44 -16.31
N LYS A 35 6.11 17.51 -16.94
CA LYS A 35 6.97 17.81 -18.09
C LYS A 35 6.16 18.30 -19.30
N ALA A 36 5.02 17.67 -19.59
CA ALA A 36 4.12 18.12 -20.67
C ALA A 36 3.48 19.48 -20.40
N MET A 37 3.44 19.90 -19.13
CA MET A 37 3.02 21.24 -18.69
C MET A 37 4.18 22.25 -18.64
N ASP A 38 5.38 21.87 -19.09
CA ASP A 38 6.59 22.70 -19.10
C ASP A 38 7.02 23.21 -17.71
N PHE A 39 6.73 22.46 -16.64
CA PHE A 39 7.21 22.83 -15.30
C PHE A 39 8.74 22.82 -15.27
N ASP A 40 9.32 23.91 -14.76
CA ASP A 40 10.74 23.95 -14.47
C ASP A 40 11.07 23.14 -13.20
N ARG A 41 12.36 23.09 -12.84
CA ARG A 41 12.83 22.28 -11.71
C ARG A 41 12.28 22.77 -10.36
N ASP A 42 12.20 24.09 -10.18
CA ASP A 42 11.74 24.66 -8.91
C ASP A 42 10.21 24.49 -8.81
N GLU A 43 9.48 24.75 -9.89
CA GLU A 43 8.03 24.52 -9.95
C GLU A 43 7.68 23.04 -9.75
N TYR A 44 8.44 22.11 -10.35
CA TYR A 44 8.25 20.68 -10.13
C TYR A 44 8.43 20.31 -8.65
N ARG A 45 9.51 20.76 -8.01
CA ARG A 45 9.76 20.45 -6.58
C ARG A 45 8.66 21.01 -5.68
N ASP A 46 8.16 22.20 -6.00
CA ASP A 46 7.18 22.89 -5.16
C ASP A 46 5.76 22.35 -5.36
N ARG A 47 5.42 21.86 -6.57
CA ARG A 47 4.06 21.40 -6.92
C ARG A 47 3.89 19.88 -6.91
N VAL A 48 4.93 19.11 -7.22
CA VAL A 48 4.88 17.65 -7.28
C VAL A 48 5.30 17.07 -5.95
N THR A 49 4.35 17.07 -5.01
CA THR A 49 4.52 16.52 -3.67
C THR A 49 4.28 15.01 -3.64
N GLY A 50 4.64 14.37 -2.52
CA GLY A 50 4.28 12.97 -2.27
C GLY A 50 2.77 12.73 -2.37
N GLU A 51 1.96 13.65 -1.83
CA GLU A 51 0.49 13.58 -1.87
C GLU A 51 -0.07 13.53 -3.31
N VAL A 52 0.55 14.25 -4.25
CA VAL A 52 0.16 14.20 -5.67
C VAL A 52 0.43 12.81 -6.25
N VAL A 53 1.59 12.22 -5.96
CA VAL A 53 1.95 10.87 -6.41
C VAL A 53 1.02 9.84 -5.78
N GLU A 54 0.73 9.94 -4.49
CA GLU A 54 -0.21 9.07 -3.78
C GLU A 54 -1.62 9.17 -4.36
N THR A 55 -2.08 10.38 -4.70
CA THR A 55 -3.39 10.57 -5.34
C THR A 55 -3.46 9.83 -6.68
N VAL A 56 -2.41 9.91 -7.50
CA VAL A 56 -2.36 9.17 -8.77
C VAL A 56 -2.26 7.67 -8.54
N ARG A 57 -1.47 7.24 -7.55
CA ARG A 57 -1.34 5.82 -7.16
C ARG A 57 -2.70 5.22 -6.76
N ASN A 58 -3.43 5.92 -5.89
CA ASN A 58 -4.77 5.56 -5.46
C ASN A 58 -5.72 5.40 -6.65
N ALA A 59 -5.71 6.36 -7.57
CA ALA A 59 -6.53 6.31 -8.77
C ALA A 59 -6.17 5.12 -9.69
N LEU A 60 -4.88 4.89 -9.92
CA LEU A 60 -4.41 3.78 -10.76
C LEU A 60 -4.79 2.42 -10.17
N PHE A 61 -4.64 2.25 -8.85
CA PHE A 61 -5.07 1.03 -8.18
C PHE A 61 -6.59 0.82 -8.31
N ALA A 62 -7.39 1.84 -7.99
CA ALA A 62 -8.84 1.79 -8.09
C ALA A 62 -9.31 1.45 -9.53
N GLU A 63 -8.71 2.09 -10.53
CA GLU A 63 -9.02 1.83 -11.96
C GLU A 63 -8.53 0.46 -12.46
N SER A 64 -7.67 -0.22 -11.71
CA SER A 64 -7.22 -1.58 -12.02
C SER A 64 -8.09 -2.67 -11.39
N LEU A 65 -8.97 -2.32 -10.45
CA LEU A 65 -9.85 -3.27 -9.78
C LEU A 65 -10.78 -3.99 -10.77
N ALA A 66 -10.90 -5.30 -10.58
CA ALA A 66 -11.70 -6.20 -11.39
C ALA A 66 -13.19 -6.04 -11.07
N VAL A 67 -13.95 -5.46 -11.98
CA VAL A 67 -15.38 -5.22 -11.84
C VAL A 67 -16.14 -6.16 -12.76
N ARG A 68 -17.04 -6.96 -12.19
CA ARG A 68 -17.99 -7.79 -12.94
C ARG A 68 -19.18 -6.94 -13.32
N VAL A 69 -19.65 -7.05 -14.55
CA VAL A 69 -20.81 -6.35 -15.08
C VAL A 69 -21.80 -7.37 -15.63
N GLY A 70 -23.03 -7.32 -15.14
CA GLY A 70 -24.07 -8.27 -15.46
C GLY A 70 -25.47 -7.75 -15.18
N SER A 71 -26.43 -8.66 -15.29
CA SER A 71 -27.82 -8.47 -14.90
C SER A 71 -28.01 -8.57 -13.38
N ARG A 72 -29.15 -8.09 -12.91
CA ARG A 72 -29.62 -8.23 -11.52
C ARG A 72 -29.67 -9.70 -11.11
N ALA A 73 -30.20 -10.58 -11.98
CA ALA A 73 -30.25 -12.01 -11.72
C ALA A 73 -28.86 -12.62 -11.53
N GLU A 74 -27.88 -12.31 -12.40
CA GLU A 74 -26.50 -12.78 -12.23
C GLU A 74 -25.86 -12.30 -10.92
N PHE A 75 -26.22 -11.10 -10.44
CA PHE A 75 -25.76 -10.59 -9.15
C PHE A 75 -26.45 -11.27 -7.96
N ASP A 76 -27.76 -11.50 -8.03
CA ASP A 76 -28.52 -12.18 -6.98
C ASP A 76 -28.12 -13.66 -6.85
N ASP A 77 -27.80 -14.32 -7.97
CA ASP A 77 -27.20 -15.66 -7.98
C ASP A 77 -25.85 -15.64 -7.27
N TRP A 78 -24.97 -14.69 -7.62
CA TRP A 78 -23.67 -14.54 -6.96
C TRP A 78 -23.81 -14.29 -5.44
N ARG A 79 -24.77 -13.45 -5.02
CA ARG A 79 -25.05 -13.20 -3.59
C ARG A 79 -25.54 -14.45 -2.86
N SER A 80 -26.32 -15.29 -3.53
CA SER A 80 -26.83 -16.53 -2.94
C SER A 80 -25.71 -17.52 -2.64
N ASP A 81 -24.66 -17.52 -3.46
CA ASP A 81 -23.44 -18.31 -3.24
C ASP A 81 -22.50 -17.70 -2.18
N HIS A 82 -22.70 -16.43 -1.80
CA HIS A 82 -21.85 -15.68 -0.86
C HIS A 82 -22.70 -15.02 0.24
N PRO A 83 -23.41 -15.80 1.08
CA PRO A 83 -24.36 -15.27 2.06
C PRO A 83 -23.70 -14.46 3.18
N ASP A 84 -22.41 -14.68 3.43
CA ASP A 84 -21.65 -14.03 4.50
C ASP A 84 -21.16 -12.63 4.10
N TYR A 85 -21.29 -12.24 2.83
CA TYR A 85 -20.80 -10.95 2.36
C TYR A 85 -21.74 -9.80 2.69
N GLU A 86 -21.20 -8.71 3.26
CA GLU A 86 -21.90 -7.44 3.37
C GLU A 86 -22.06 -6.81 1.98
N VAL A 87 -23.30 -6.46 1.61
CA VAL A 87 -23.63 -5.86 0.32
C VAL A 87 -23.82 -4.35 0.44
N VAL A 88 -22.88 -3.61 -0.12
CA VAL A 88 -22.99 -2.15 -0.28
C VAL A 88 -23.47 -1.85 -1.70
N GLU A 89 -24.78 -1.74 -1.87
CA GLU A 89 -25.39 -1.42 -3.17
C GLU A 89 -25.61 0.10 -3.34
N LEU A 90 -25.15 0.62 -4.48
CA LEU A 90 -25.29 2.02 -4.87
C LEU A 90 -26.25 2.15 -6.07
N GLY A 91 -27.10 3.17 -6.03
CA GLY A 91 -28.05 3.49 -7.10
C GLY A 91 -29.48 3.05 -6.80
N ASN A 92 -30.24 2.70 -7.82
CA ASN A 92 -31.66 2.37 -7.70
C ASN A 92 -31.87 0.84 -7.76
N PRO A 93 -32.53 0.22 -6.75
CA PRO A 93 -32.76 -1.22 -6.70
C PRO A 93 -33.61 -1.76 -7.85
N ASP A 94 -34.46 -0.95 -8.48
CA ASP A 94 -35.34 -1.36 -9.57
C ASP A 94 -34.63 -1.48 -10.94
N VAL A 95 -33.32 -1.28 -10.96
CA VAL A 95 -32.50 -1.31 -12.17
C VAL A 95 -31.96 -2.72 -12.43
N GLU A 96 -32.09 -3.19 -13.66
CA GLU A 96 -31.76 -4.57 -14.03
C GLU A 96 -30.28 -4.83 -14.31
N ARG A 97 -29.43 -3.81 -14.42
CA ARG A 97 -27.98 -4.02 -14.63
C ARG A 97 -27.18 -3.59 -13.41
N VAL A 98 -26.19 -4.41 -13.08
CA VAL A 98 -25.37 -4.28 -11.88
C VAL A 98 -23.91 -4.46 -12.27
N ALA A 99 -23.06 -3.57 -11.75
CA ALA A 99 -21.63 -3.77 -11.69
C ALA A 99 -21.27 -4.11 -10.24
N TRP A 100 -20.38 -5.08 -9.99
CA TRP A 100 -19.96 -5.43 -8.63
C TRP A 100 -18.50 -5.84 -8.55
N HIS A 101 -17.90 -5.60 -7.39
CA HIS A 101 -16.56 -6.02 -7.02
C HIS A 101 -16.58 -6.57 -5.60
N ALA A 102 -16.16 -7.82 -5.47
CA ALA A 102 -16.05 -8.52 -4.20
C ALA A 102 -14.65 -8.32 -3.62
N ILE A 103 -14.59 -8.13 -2.31
CA ILE A 103 -13.38 -7.90 -1.53
C ILE A 103 -13.32 -8.98 -0.44
N PRO A 104 -12.74 -10.16 -0.75
CA PRO A 104 -12.86 -11.34 0.10
C PRO A 104 -12.32 -11.17 1.51
N PHE A 105 -11.15 -10.54 1.68
CA PHE A 105 -10.55 -10.32 3.00
C PHE A 105 -11.36 -9.40 3.91
N ALA A 106 -12.31 -8.64 3.36
CA ALA A 106 -13.21 -7.77 4.11
C ALA A 106 -14.66 -8.30 4.10
N GLU A 107 -14.89 -9.51 3.55
CA GLU A 107 -16.21 -10.12 3.40
C GLU A 107 -17.27 -9.13 2.88
N THR A 108 -16.88 -8.27 1.93
CA THR A 108 -17.70 -7.14 1.45
C THR A 108 -17.78 -7.16 -0.06
N VAL A 109 -18.93 -6.77 -0.61
CA VAL A 109 -19.13 -6.53 -2.04
C VAL A 109 -19.73 -5.16 -2.28
N ILE A 110 -19.03 -4.36 -3.11
CA ILE A 110 -19.55 -3.08 -3.58
C ILE A 110 -20.25 -3.31 -4.90
N ALA A 111 -21.53 -2.92 -4.98
CA ALA A 111 -22.34 -3.00 -6.18
C ALA A 111 -22.82 -1.62 -6.60
N THR A 112 -22.95 -1.40 -7.91
CA THR A 112 -23.52 -0.17 -8.47
C THR A 112 -24.46 -0.53 -9.60
N THR A 113 -25.69 -0.06 -9.49
CA THR A 113 -26.75 -0.30 -10.49
C THR A 113 -26.72 0.76 -11.58
N PHE A 114 -27.07 0.40 -12.81
CA PHE A 114 -27.07 1.35 -13.92
C PHE A 114 -28.03 0.97 -15.05
N GLN A 115 -28.63 1.97 -15.69
CA GLN A 115 -29.51 1.74 -16.83
C GLN A 115 -28.75 1.76 -18.15
N ASN A 116 -28.06 2.86 -18.48
CA ASN A 116 -27.33 3.00 -19.75
C ASN A 116 -25.86 3.42 -19.58
N GLU A 117 -25.49 3.96 -18.42
CA GLU A 117 -24.16 4.53 -18.18
C GLU A 117 -23.22 3.53 -17.49
N ARG A 118 -22.85 2.47 -18.22
CA ARG A 118 -21.98 1.40 -17.70
C ARG A 118 -20.65 1.93 -17.16
N GLU A 119 -19.96 2.76 -17.94
CA GLU A 119 -18.62 3.24 -17.59
C GLU A 119 -18.65 4.14 -16.33
N ALA A 120 -19.67 4.98 -16.20
CA ALA A 120 -19.87 5.80 -15.01
C ALA A 120 -20.14 4.94 -13.77
N ALA A 121 -20.92 3.85 -13.92
CA ALA A 121 -21.19 2.91 -12.85
C ALA A 121 -19.92 2.18 -12.39
N VAL A 122 -19.11 1.68 -13.33
CA VAL A 122 -17.82 1.04 -13.04
C VAL A 122 -16.86 2.00 -12.32
N SER A 123 -16.72 3.24 -12.80
CA SER A 123 -15.85 4.22 -12.15
C SER A 123 -16.36 4.61 -10.75
N THR A 124 -17.67 4.77 -10.58
CA THR A 124 -18.29 5.05 -9.28
C THR A 124 -18.05 3.92 -8.29
N LEU A 125 -18.23 2.68 -8.73
CA LEU A 125 -17.97 1.49 -7.94
C LEU A 125 -16.52 1.44 -7.49
N ARG A 126 -15.56 1.61 -8.41
CA ARG A 126 -14.12 1.56 -8.11
C ARG A 126 -13.72 2.60 -7.08
N ARG A 127 -14.23 3.82 -7.20
CA ARG A 127 -13.99 4.90 -6.23
C ARG A 127 -14.55 4.54 -4.84
N ASN A 128 -15.73 3.94 -4.78
CA ASN A 128 -16.33 3.52 -3.51
C ASN A 128 -15.59 2.31 -2.90
N ALA A 129 -15.21 1.32 -3.70
CA ALA A 129 -14.41 0.18 -3.24
C ALA A 129 -13.07 0.65 -2.68
N PHE A 130 -12.37 1.53 -3.39
CA PHE A 130 -11.11 2.07 -2.89
C PHE A 130 -11.31 2.90 -1.63
N GLY A 131 -12.20 3.90 -1.67
CA GLY A 131 -12.33 4.88 -0.59
C GLY A 131 -12.97 4.36 0.70
N ARG A 132 -13.71 3.23 0.65
CA ARG A 132 -14.40 2.67 1.83
C ARG A 132 -13.72 1.47 2.46
N VAL A 133 -12.91 0.75 1.68
CA VAL A 133 -12.35 -0.54 2.12
C VAL A 133 -10.85 -0.55 1.95
N TYR A 134 -10.36 -0.37 0.72
CA TYR A 134 -8.92 -0.48 0.49
C TYR A 134 -8.10 0.65 1.10
N ARG A 135 -8.61 1.89 1.11
CA ARG A 135 -7.92 3.03 1.73
C ARG A 135 -7.65 2.73 3.19
N ASP A 136 -8.70 2.44 3.94
CA ASP A 136 -8.62 2.20 5.39
C ASP A 136 -7.77 0.95 5.65
N ALA A 137 -7.99 -0.14 4.92
CA ALA A 137 -7.26 -1.38 5.13
C ALA A 137 -5.75 -1.29 4.79
N ILE A 138 -5.37 -0.59 3.71
CA ILE A 138 -3.97 -0.53 3.24
C ILE A 138 -3.20 0.63 3.89
N LEU A 139 -3.85 1.77 4.12
CA LEU A 139 -3.17 3.00 4.57
C LEU A 139 -3.35 3.27 6.06
N GLU A 140 -4.43 2.77 6.67
CA GLU A 140 -4.76 3.05 8.08
C GLU A 140 -4.68 1.79 8.96
N GLY A 141 -4.58 0.59 8.37
CA GLY A 141 -4.54 -0.71 9.05
C GLY A 141 -3.18 -1.18 9.58
N GLY A 142 -2.19 -0.28 9.70
CA GLY A 142 -0.84 -0.62 10.16
C GLY A 142 -0.64 -0.68 11.69
N ASP A 143 -1.70 -0.44 12.49
CA ASP A 143 -1.62 -0.25 13.94
C ASP A 143 -2.31 -1.37 14.76
N GLU A 144 -2.38 -2.60 14.25
CA GLU A 144 -2.85 -3.78 15.03
C GLU A 144 -1.69 -4.74 15.32
N ASP A 145 -0.59 -4.27 15.92
CA ASP A 145 0.46 -5.15 16.47
C ASP A 145 1.35 -4.46 17.53
N ASN A 146 0.77 -3.63 18.40
CA ASN A 146 1.51 -3.15 19.59
C ASN A 146 0.62 -2.85 20.80
N ASP A 147 -0.20 -3.81 21.21
CA ASP A 147 -0.74 -3.82 22.57
C ASP A 147 -1.09 -5.27 22.95
N ASP A 148 -0.10 -6.01 23.47
CA ASP A 148 -0.27 -6.94 24.59
C ASP A 148 1.05 -7.68 24.90
N THR A 149 1.82 -7.17 25.85
CA THR A 149 2.33 -7.99 26.96
C THR A 149 2.68 -7.03 28.09
N GLY A 150 1.65 -6.65 28.85
CA GLY A 150 1.86 -6.37 30.25
C GLY A 150 2.07 -7.70 30.97
N ASP A 151 3.25 -7.93 31.52
CA ASP A 151 3.36 -8.79 32.70
C ASP A 151 4.11 -8.00 33.78
N GLY A 152 3.31 -7.41 34.65
CA GLY A 152 3.77 -6.92 35.93
C GLY A 152 3.85 -8.09 36.89
N GLU A 153 5.06 -8.54 37.19
CA GLU A 153 5.30 -9.30 38.41
C GLU A 153 5.81 -8.35 39.50
N GLU A 154 4.88 -7.99 40.39
CA GLU A 154 5.17 -7.43 41.70
C GLU A 154 5.90 -8.50 42.54
N HIS A 155 7.17 -8.26 42.88
CA HIS A 155 7.86 -9.05 43.90
C HIS A 155 8.31 -8.15 45.05
N GLU A 156 7.47 -8.08 46.10
CA GLU A 156 7.90 -7.61 47.41
C GLU A 156 8.75 -8.69 48.09
N GLY A 157 9.98 -8.31 48.45
CA GLY A 157 10.92 -9.17 49.17
C GLY A 157 12.00 -8.36 49.87
N ASP A 158 11.63 -7.85 51.04
CA ASP A 158 12.46 -7.30 52.12
C ASP A 158 13.84 -7.99 52.28
N THR A 159 14.91 -7.18 52.40
CA THR A 159 16.00 -7.36 53.39
C THR A 159 16.93 -6.15 53.33
N GLY A 160 16.96 -5.37 54.41
CA GLY A 160 17.94 -4.31 54.60
C GLY A 160 19.34 -4.83 54.91
N SER A 161 20.36 -4.05 54.56
CA SER A 161 21.55 -3.78 55.38
C SER A 161 22.39 -2.70 54.67
N ASP A 162 22.49 -1.58 55.39
CA ASP A 162 23.61 -0.65 55.58
C ASP A 162 24.90 -0.70 54.73
N GLU A 163 25.49 0.52 54.67
CA GLU A 163 26.91 0.88 54.57
C GLU A 163 27.50 1.29 53.20
N ASP A 164 27.74 2.61 53.13
CA ASP A 164 28.98 3.28 52.71
C ASP A 164 29.77 2.69 51.53
N ASN A 165 29.81 3.42 50.41
CA ASN A 165 31.09 3.91 49.92
C ASN A 165 30.92 5.13 48.99
N ARG A 166 31.57 6.23 49.37
CA ARG A 166 31.96 7.31 48.44
C ARG A 166 33.23 6.84 47.75
N ASP A 167 33.34 7.01 46.43
CA ASP A 167 34.64 7.25 45.82
C ASP A 167 34.47 8.08 44.54
N ASP A 168 35.09 9.25 44.59
CA ASP A 168 35.36 10.16 43.49
C ASP A 168 36.45 9.56 42.60
N THR A 169 36.27 9.50 41.29
CA THR A 169 37.38 9.71 40.35
C THR A 169 36.88 10.30 39.03
N ASP A 170 37.18 11.58 38.85
CA ASP A 170 37.46 12.19 37.55
C ASP A 170 38.58 11.41 36.83
N GLY A 171 38.47 11.31 35.51
CA GLY A 171 39.47 10.71 34.64
C GLY A 171 39.17 10.98 33.17
N ASP A 172 39.59 12.15 32.71
CA ASP A 172 39.98 12.41 31.31
C ASP A 172 40.83 11.25 30.76
N GLU A 173 40.65 10.89 29.49
CA GLU A 173 41.72 11.03 28.48
C GLU A 173 41.34 10.41 27.12
N ASP A 174 41.79 11.13 26.09
CA ASP A 174 41.73 10.87 24.67
C ASP A 174 42.11 9.43 24.28
N ASN A 175 41.42 8.90 23.26
CA ASN A 175 42.11 8.03 22.30
C ASN A 175 41.63 8.30 20.88
N ARG A 176 42.39 9.16 20.18
CA ARG A 176 42.53 9.12 18.73
C ARG A 176 43.47 7.96 18.41
N ASP A 177 43.07 7.08 17.50
CA ASP A 177 44.04 6.26 16.77
C ASP A 177 43.66 6.28 15.29
N ASP A 178 44.53 6.95 14.55
CA ASP A 178 44.64 6.94 13.10
C ASP A 178 45.20 5.58 12.65
N THR A 179 44.56 4.94 11.67
CA THR A 179 45.32 4.10 10.73
C THR A 179 44.89 4.41 9.32
N ASP A 180 45.69 5.28 8.69
CA ASP A 180 45.98 5.25 7.26
C ASP A 180 46.45 3.85 6.84
N GLY A 181 45.99 3.42 5.67
CA GLY A 181 46.29 2.12 5.08
C GLY A 181 46.04 2.14 3.58
N ASP A 182 46.93 2.88 2.93
CA ASP A 182 47.31 2.96 1.52
C ASP A 182 47.17 1.69 0.63
N GLU A 183 47.34 1.97 -0.67
CA GLU A 183 47.81 1.10 -1.76
C GLU A 183 46.81 0.52 -2.77
N ASP A 184 46.65 1.32 -3.84
CA ASP A 184 46.80 0.95 -5.25
C ASP A 184 47.06 -0.54 -5.57
N ASN A 185 46.24 -1.09 -6.49
CA ASN A 185 46.82 -1.90 -7.57
C ASN A 185 46.01 -1.75 -8.86
N ARG A 186 46.61 -1.05 -9.83
CA ARG A 186 46.30 -1.10 -11.27
C ARG A 186 47.04 -2.29 -11.91
N ASP A 187 46.84 -2.43 -13.22
CA ASP A 187 47.51 -3.31 -14.19
C ASP A 187 46.81 -4.67 -14.38
N ASP A 188 45.96 -4.82 -15.40
CA ASP A 188 46.28 -5.06 -16.83
C ASP A 188 46.89 -6.46 -17.05
N THR A 189 46.16 -7.31 -17.77
CA THR A 189 46.74 -8.13 -18.85
C THR A 189 45.65 -8.68 -19.76
N ASP A 190 45.78 -8.29 -21.03
CA ASP A 190 45.25 -8.93 -22.23
C ASP A 190 45.61 -10.42 -22.36
N GLY A 191 44.82 -11.13 -23.16
CA GLY A 191 45.11 -12.46 -23.72
C GLY A 191 43.85 -13.04 -24.36
N ASP A 192 43.53 -12.73 -25.62
CA ASP A 192 44.08 -13.29 -26.87
C ASP A 192 43.83 -14.79 -27.05
N GLY A 193 43.17 -15.12 -28.18
CA GLY A 193 43.52 -16.29 -28.98
C GLY A 193 42.71 -17.58 -28.81
N GLY A 194 41.96 -17.95 -29.85
CA GLY A 194 41.36 -19.28 -30.04
C GLY A 194 40.22 -19.25 -31.08
N ASP A 195 40.49 -18.89 -32.34
CA ASP A 195 41.05 -19.69 -33.45
C ASP A 195 39.98 -20.53 -34.19
N GLN A 196 39.84 -20.21 -35.49
CA GLN A 196 39.32 -21.04 -36.57
C GLN A 196 40.51 -21.49 -37.41
#